data_AF-A0A0J7KE04-F1
#
_entry.id   AF-A0A0J7KE04-F1
#
_cell.length_a   1.000
_cell.length_b   1.000
_cell.length_c   1.000
_cell.angle_alpha   90.00
_cell.angle_beta   90.00
_cell.angle_gamma   90.00
#
_symmetry.space_group_name_H-M   'P 1'
#
loop_
_entity.id
_entity.type
_entity.pdbx_description
1 polymer ?
#
loop_
_entity_poly.entity_id
_entity_poly.type
_entity_poly.pdbx_seq_one_letter_code
_entity_poly.pdbx_strand_id
1 'polypeptide(L)'
;MPVHHQGEEFHEPIDGVRPIDYPEIYGYIMQLKCVMALENPIYQNIIDLHKICNSCYNMTSNEQKDLYEIISPHNPVHEDSVNDQIDCTLCNKHIVKIGPAHECRECIGKYLDDLWGGIVLNQWVE
;
A
#
# COMPACT_ATOMS: atom_id res chain seq x y z
N MET A 1 -9.88 12.25 -42.50
CA MET A 1 -10.09 11.09 -41.60
C MET A 1 -9.39 11.39 -40.30
N PRO A 2 -10.10 11.63 -39.18
CA PRO A 2 -9.46 11.71 -37.88
C PRO A 2 -9.58 10.37 -37.14
N VAL A 3 -8.47 9.98 -36.52
CA VAL A 3 -8.34 8.80 -35.67
C VAL A 3 -8.93 9.13 -34.30
N HIS A 4 -9.87 8.31 -33.84
CA HIS A 4 -10.36 8.34 -32.47
C HIS A 4 -9.34 7.64 -31.56
N HIS A 5 -8.71 8.39 -30.66
CA HIS A 5 -8.12 7.82 -29.45
C HIS A 5 -9.06 8.11 -28.29
N GLN A 6 -9.65 7.04 -27.76
CA GLN A 6 -10.51 7.06 -26.58
C GLN A 6 -9.65 7.48 -25.38
N GLY A 7 -10.16 8.45 -24.63
CA GLY A 7 -9.48 9.03 -23.49
C GLY A 7 -9.26 7.99 -22.40
N GLU A 8 -8.00 7.61 -22.22
CA GLU A 8 -7.49 7.17 -20.93
C GLU A 8 -7.62 8.38 -20.00
N GLU A 9 -8.46 8.25 -18.96
CA GLU A 9 -8.58 9.26 -17.91
C GLU A 9 -7.23 9.37 -17.19
N PHE A 10 -6.41 10.31 -17.65
CA PHE A 10 -5.22 10.74 -16.91
C PHE A 10 -5.71 11.35 -15.60
N HIS A 11 -5.52 10.63 -14.50
CA HIS A 11 -5.64 11.21 -13.17
C HIS A 11 -4.63 12.36 -13.08
N GLU A 12 -5.13 13.60 -13.07
CA GLU A 12 -4.29 14.80 -12.95
C GLU A 12 -3.39 14.69 -11.70
N PRO A 13 -2.18 15.24 -11.74
CA PRO A 13 -1.28 15.21 -10.59
C PRO A 13 -1.96 15.83 -9.37
N ILE A 14 -1.67 15.27 -8.19
CA ILE A 14 -2.06 15.85 -6.90
C ILE A 14 -1.71 17.34 -6.93
N ASP A 15 -2.71 18.16 -6.58
CA ASP A 15 -2.68 19.62 -6.64
C ASP A 15 -1.29 20.20 -6.31
N GLY A 16 -0.60 20.68 -7.34
CA GLY A 16 0.69 21.38 -7.25
C GLY A 16 1.97 20.55 -7.42
N VAL A 17 1.94 19.22 -7.44
CA VAL A 17 3.16 18.39 -7.62
C VAL A 17 3.10 17.67 -8.96
N ARG A 18 3.83 18.19 -9.96
CA ARG A 18 3.87 17.53 -11.27
C ARG A 18 4.89 16.39 -11.25
N PRO A 19 4.67 15.30 -11.99
CA PRO A 19 5.64 14.21 -12.16
C PRO A 19 7.06 14.69 -12.55
N ILE A 20 7.15 15.81 -13.28
CA ILE A 20 8.42 16.43 -13.70
C ILE A 20 9.19 17.10 -12.56
N ASP A 21 8.49 17.52 -11.50
CA ASP A 21 9.13 18.18 -10.36
C ASP A 21 9.92 17.15 -9.52
N TYR A 22 9.55 15.86 -9.59
CA TYR A 22 10.25 14.75 -8.93
C TYR A 22 10.19 13.43 -9.74
N PRO A 23 10.95 13.31 -10.83
CA PRO A 23 10.84 12.19 -11.77
C PRO A 23 11.22 10.84 -11.15
N GLU A 24 12.17 10.81 -10.20
CA GLU A 24 12.57 9.58 -9.50
C GLU A 24 11.48 9.10 -8.52
N ILE A 25 10.84 10.03 -7.83
CA ILE A 25 9.71 9.80 -6.90
C ILE A 25 8.50 9.26 -7.67
N TYR A 26 8.21 9.86 -8.82
CA TYR A 26 7.12 9.40 -9.68
C TYR A 26 7.45 8.06 -10.35
N GLY A 27 8.71 7.80 -10.69
CA GLY A 27 9.13 6.49 -11.20
C GLY A 27 8.92 5.37 -10.17
N TYR A 28 9.20 5.64 -8.90
CA TYR A 28 9.06 4.65 -7.84
C TYR A 28 7.61 4.32 -7.51
N ILE A 29 6.70 5.31 -7.44
CA ILE A 29 5.28 5.02 -7.15
C ILE A 29 4.61 4.17 -8.25
N MET A 30 5.09 4.23 -9.49
CA MET A 30 4.63 3.37 -10.58
C MET A 30 4.99 1.89 -10.36
N GLN A 31 6.04 1.60 -9.59
CA GLN A 31 6.48 0.26 -9.22
C GLN A 31 5.77 -0.27 -7.96
N LEU A 32 4.95 0.57 -7.31
CA LEU A 32 4.19 0.20 -6.12
C LEU A 32 2.78 -0.29 -6.50
N LYS A 33 2.31 -1.31 -5.78
CA LYS A 33 0.90 -1.71 -5.75
C LYS A 33 0.29 -1.29 -4.42
N CYS A 34 -0.97 -0.87 -4.45
CA CYS A 34 -1.77 -0.66 -3.27
C CYS A 34 -2.40 -1.99 -2.86
N VAL A 35 -1.97 -2.51 -1.70
CA VAL A 35 -2.58 -3.64 -1.01
C VAL A 35 -3.73 -3.08 -0.19
N MET A 36 -4.97 -3.35 -0.62
CA MET A 36 -6.20 -2.84 -0.03
C MET A 36 -6.86 -3.90 0.84
N ALA A 37 -7.09 -3.58 2.11
CA ALA A 37 -7.82 -4.43 3.04
C ALA A 37 -9.32 -4.44 2.68
N LEU A 38 -9.88 -5.63 2.43
CA LEU A 38 -11.32 -5.84 2.19
C LEU A 38 -12.13 -5.90 3.49
N GLU A 39 -11.44 -6.07 4.61
CA GLU A 39 -11.99 -5.97 5.96
C GLU A 39 -10.98 -5.24 6.85
N ASN A 40 -11.45 -4.64 7.93
CA ASN A 40 -10.59 -3.92 8.87
C ASN A 40 -10.99 -4.32 10.30
N PRO A 41 -10.06 -4.76 11.16
CA PRO A 41 -8.62 -4.93 10.93
C PRO A 41 -8.24 -6.22 10.18
N ILE A 42 -7.14 -6.16 9.42
CA ILE A 42 -6.35 -7.31 9.01
C ILE A 42 -5.05 -7.28 9.81
N TYR A 43 -4.55 -8.46 10.15
CA TYR A 43 -3.34 -8.62 10.95
C TYR A 43 -2.25 -9.27 10.13
N GLN A 44 -1.03 -8.75 10.19
CA GLN A 44 0.15 -9.31 9.55
C GLN A 44 1.13 -9.81 10.60
N ASN A 45 1.63 -11.03 10.41
CA ASN A 45 2.68 -11.58 11.25
C ASN A 45 3.99 -10.82 11.01
N ILE A 46 4.67 -10.40 12.07
CA ILE A 46 5.90 -9.60 11.98
C ILE A 46 7.12 -10.39 11.49
N ILE A 47 7.08 -11.72 11.55
CA ILE A 47 8.20 -12.60 11.20
C ILE A 47 8.08 -13.08 9.75
N ASP A 48 6.92 -13.64 9.37
CA ASP A 48 6.72 -14.29 8.07
C ASP A 48 5.82 -13.51 7.10
N LEU A 49 5.31 -12.35 7.54
CA LEU A 49 4.48 -11.43 6.76
C LEU A 49 3.12 -12.00 6.30
N HIS A 50 2.74 -13.20 6.77
CA HIS A 50 1.42 -13.76 6.47
C HIS A 50 0.30 -12.93 7.09
N LYS A 51 -0.83 -12.87 6.39
CA LYS A 51 -1.98 -12.07 6.79
C LYS A 51 -3.12 -12.96 7.29
N ILE A 52 -3.79 -12.50 8.35
CA ILE A 52 -4.97 -13.17 8.89
C ILE A 52 -6.14 -12.19 9.07
N CYS A 53 -7.34 -12.72 8.89
CA CYS A 53 -8.59 -12.00 9.10
C CYS A 53 -8.85 -11.72 10.60
N ASN A 54 -9.69 -10.73 10.90
CA ASN A 54 -10.04 -10.39 12.28
C ASN A 54 -10.64 -11.58 13.05
N SER A 55 -11.48 -12.39 12.41
CA SER A 55 -12.06 -13.57 13.05
C SER A 55 -10.99 -14.58 13.46
N CYS A 56 -10.00 -14.83 12.60
CA CYS A 56 -8.90 -15.73 12.91
C CYS A 56 -8.02 -15.17 14.03
N TYR A 57 -7.69 -13.88 13.99
CA TYR A 57 -6.94 -13.22 15.05
C TYR A 57 -7.62 -13.34 16.42
N ASN A 58 -8.95 -13.22 16.48
CA ASN A 58 -9.69 -13.35 17.74
C ASN A 58 -9.65 -14.77 18.33
N MET A 59 -9.43 -15.80 17.50
CA MET A 59 -9.31 -17.20 17.92
C MET A 59 -7.88 -17.59 18.32
N THR A 60 -6.90 -16.76 17.99
CA THR A 60 -5.46 -16.95 18.30
C THR A 60 -5.18 -16.73 19.79
N SER A 61 -4.17 -17.44 20.35
CA SER A 61 -3.76 -17.26 21.76
C SER A 61 -3.15 -15.87 22.00
N ASN A 62 -3.14 -15.40 23.26
CA ASN A 62 -2.53 -14.10 23.58
C ASN A 62 -1.03 -14.05 23.22
N GLU A 63 -0.29 -15.12 23.49
CA GLU A 63 1.13 -15.24 23.14
C GLU A 63 1.36 -15.15 21.62
N GLN A 64 0.45 -15.71 20.83
CA GLN A 64 0.52 -15.62 19.38
C GLN A 64 0.11 -14.25 18.85
N LYS A 65 -0.80 -13.53 19.53
CA LYS A 65 -1.24 -12.18 19.14
C LYS A 65 -0.10 -11.17 19.18
N ASP A 66 0.86 -11.35 20.08
CA ASP A 66 2.05 -10.50 20.18
C ASP A 66 2.95 -10.55 18.92
N LEU A 67 2.72 -11.53 18.03
CA LEU A 67 3.44 -11.67 16.76
C LEU A 67 2.74 -10.95 15.59
N TYR A 68 1.63 -10.27 15.82
CA TYR A 68 0.84 -9.65 14.75
C TYR A 68 0.70 -8.14 14.93
N GLU A 69 0.81 -7.43 13.81
CA GLU A 69 0.54 -6.00 13.72
C GLU A 69 -0.68 -5.74 12.83
N ILE A 70 -1.41 -4.65 13.14
CA ILE A 70 -2.52 -4.21 12.31
C ILE A 70 -1.96 -3.60 11.03
N ILE A 71 -2.38 -4.13 9.87
CA ILE A 71 -2.04 -3.49 8.60
C ILE A 71 -2.99 -2.33 8.35
N SER A 72 -2.43 -1.27 7.78
CA SER A 72 -3.25 -0.15 7.33
C SER A 72 -4.15 -0.57 6.16
N PRO A 73 -5.37 -0.01 6.05
CA PRO A 73 -6.32 -0.37 5.00
C PRO A 73 -5.78 -0.21 3.57
N HIS A 74 -4.88 0.74 3.37
CA HIS A 74 -4.18 0.97 2.11
C HIS A 74 -2.67 0.92 2.36
N ASN A 75 -2.00 -0.13 1.89
CA ASN A 75 -0.57 -0.32 2.10
C ASN A 75 0.19 -0.33 0.76
N PRO A 76 1.02 0.68 0.46
CA PRO A 76 1.85 0.67 -0.73
C PRO A 76 3.00 -0.33 -0.57
N VAL A 77 3.10 -1.28 -1.50
CA VAL A 77 4.11 -2.35 -1.48
C VAL A 77 4.73 -2.48 -2.86
N HIS A 78 6.04 -2.73 -2.93
CA HIS A 78 6.73 -2.97 -4.20
C HIS A 78 6.13 -4.18 -4.92
N GLU A 79 5.97 -4.10 -6.24
CA GLU A 79 5.28 -5.13 -7.02
C GLU A 79 5.88 -6.55 -6.90
N ASP A 80 7.20 -6.65 -6.72
CA ASP A 80 7.89 -7.92 -6.48
C ASP A 80 7.45 -8.61 -5.17
N SER A 81 6.98 -7.84 -4.19
CA SER A 81 6.62 -8.31 -2.86
C SER A 81 5.12 -8.59 -2.69
N VAL A 82 4.33 -8.46 -3.76
CA VAL A 82 2.86 -8.54 -3.71
C VAL A 82 2.35 -9.98 -3.80
N ASN A 83 3.17 -10.91 -4.24
CA ASN A 83 2.73 -12.28 -4.50
C ASN A 83 2.33 -13.02 -3.21
N ASP A 84 1.21 -13.74 -3.31
CA ASP A 84 0.69 -14.76 -2.38
C ASP A 84 0.11 -14.31 -1.03
N GLN A 85 -0.19 -13.02 -0.83
CA GLN A 85 -0.76 -12.52 0.44
C GLN A 85 -2.15 -11.89 0.30
N ILE A 86 -2.98 -12.43 -0.61
CA ILE A 86 -4.35 -11.94 -0.85
C ILE A 86 -5.39 -12.56 0.09
N ASP A 87 -5.11 -13.75 0.59
CA ASP A 87 -6.04 -14.55 1.38
C ASP A 87 -5.54 -14.69 2.82
N CYS A 88 -6.47 -14.87 3.75
CA CYS A 88 -6.15 -15.22 5.11
C CYS A 88 -5.49 -16.59 5.15
N THR A 89 -4.26 -16.67 5.67
CA THR A 89 -3.49 -17.92 5.70
C THR A 89 -4.14 -19.04 6.53
N LEU A 90 -5.05 -18.70 7.46
CA LEU A 90 -5.70 -19.67 8.33
C LEU A 90 -7.05 -20.19 7.81
N CYS A 91 -7.84 -19.36 7.14
CA CYS A 91 -9.19 -19.73 6.69
C CYS A 91 -9.40 -19.59 5.17
N ASN A 92 -8.37 -19.19 4.43
CA ASN A 92 -8.39 -18.93 2.98
C ASN A 92 -9.48 -17.93 2.55
N LYS A 93 -9.99 -17.14 3.48
CA LYS A 93 -10.90 -16.04 3.15
C LYS A 93 -10.11 -14.98 2.38
N HIS A 94 -10.64 -14.55 1.25
CA HIS A 94 -10.10 -13.42 0.52
C HIS A 94 -10.23 -12.14 1.35
N ILE A 95 -9.10 -11.53 1.70
CA ILE A 95 -9.04 -10.37 2.62
C ILE A 95 -8.34 -9.16 2.01
N VAL A 96 -7.64 -9.31 0.89
CA VAL A 96 -6.88 -8.23 0.27
C VAL A 96 -7.19 -8.14 -1.21
N LYS A 97 -7.38 -6.92 -1.70
CA LYS A 97 -7.43 -6.59 -3.12
C LYS A 97 -6.17 -5.81 -3.50
N ILE A 98 -5.61 -6.10 -4.67
CA ILE A 98 -4.43 -5.41 -5.20
C ILE A 98 -4.87 -4.45 -6.30
N GLY A 99 -4.30 -3.25 -6.30
CA GLY A 99 -4.44 -2.27 -7.38
C GLY A 99 -3.15 -1.45 -7.56
N PRO A 100 -3.07 -0.59 -8.59
CA PRO A 100 -1.95 0.33 -8.74
C PRO A 100 -1.91 1.36 -7.59
N ALA A 101 -0.73 1.60 -7.01
CA ALA A 101 -0.58 2.58 -5.92
C ALA A 101 -0.78 4.03 -6.39
N HIS A 102 -0.38 4.34 -7.61
CA HIS A 102 -0.49 5.70 -8.19
C HIS A 102 -1.94 6.15 -8.47
N GLU A 103 -2.91 5.24 -8.43
CA GLU A 103 -4.35 5.58 -8.51
C GLU A 103 -5.00 5.72 -7.13
N CYS A 104 -4.30 5.37 -6.05
CA CYS A 104 -4.85 5.38 -4.70
C CYS A 104 -4.34 6.58 -3.90
N ARG A 105 -5.22 7.55 -3.63
CA ARG A 105 -4.91 8.77 -2.86
C ARG A 105 -4.24 8.51 -1.50
N GLU A 106 -4.68 7.47 -0.78
CA GLU A 106 -4.07 7.11 0.51
C GLU A 106 -2.66 6.53 0.36
N CYS A 107 -2.45 5.66 -0.65
CA CYS A 107 -1.14 5.11 -0.96
C CYS A 107 -0.17 6.22 -1.42
N ILE A 108 -0.63 7.20 -2.20
CA ILE A 108 0.20 8.35 -2.59
C ILE A 108 0.52 9.24 -1.39
N GLY A 109 -0.49 9.55 -0.55
CA GLY A 109 -0.32 10.35 0.65
C GLY A 109 0.74 9.75 1.58
N LYS A 110 0.64 8.45 1.86
CA LYS A 110 1.65 7.74 2.66
C LYS A 110 3.04 7.76 2.06
N TYR A 111 3.16 7.53 0.75
CA TYR A 111 4.45 7.56 0.09
C TYR A 111 5.11 8.94 0.22
N LEU A 112 4.32 10.01 0.09
CA LEU A 112 4.79 11.37 0.34
C LEU A 112 5.12 11.58 1.83
N ASP A 113 4.29 11.14 2.76
CA ASP A 113 4.58 11.28 4.20
C ASP A 113 5.88 10.55 4.60
N ASP A 114 6.13 9.36 4.05
CA ASP A 114 7.36 8.59 4.30
C ASP A 114 8.61 9.28 3.69
N LEU A 115 8.48 9.84 2.48
CA LEU A 115 9.54 10.61 1.82
C LEU A 115 9.85 11.92 2.56
N TRP A 116 8.82 12.66 2.94
CA TRP A 116 8.96 13.96 3.59
C TRP A 116 9.33 13.80 5.06
N GLY A 117 8.92 12.72 5.72
CA GLY A 117 9.43 12.32 7.04
C GLY A 117 10.94 12.06 7.02
N GLY A 118 11.48 11.49 5.94
CA GLY A 118 12.92 11.29 5.74
C GLY A 118 13.69 12.58 5.36
N ILE A 119 13.08 13.49 4.60
CA ILE A 119 13.72 14.75 4.19
C ILE A 119 13.71 15.78 5.34
N VAL A 120 12.61 15.89 6.11
CA VAL A 120 12.52 16.83 7.23
C VAL A 120 13.47 16.46 8.37
N LEU A 121 13.73 15.17 8.63
CA LEU A 121 14.73 14.76 9.64
C LEU A 121 16.18 15.12 9.26
N ASN A 122 16.49 15.24 7.96
CA ASN A 122 17.82 15.64 7.49
C ASN A 122 18.02 17.17 7.42
N GLN A 123 16.99 17.99 7.67
CA GLN A 123 17.07 19.46 7.69
C GLN A 123 17.10 20.07 9.11
N TRP A 124 17.02 19.26 10.16
CA TRP A 124 17.19 19.70 11.56
C TRP A 124 18.49 19.17 12.21
N VAL A 125 19.41 18.63 11.41
CA VAL A 125 20.78 18.31 11.83
C VAL A 125 21.75 19.14 10.99
N GLU A 126 21.74 20.45 11.22
CA GLU A 126 22.89 21.35 10.99
C GLU A 126 23.07 22.25 12.22
#